data_AF-A0AAX1ZWC1-F1
#
_entry.id   AF-A0AAX1ZWC1-F1
#
_cell.length_a   1.000
_cell.length_b   1.000
_cell.length_c   1.000
_cell.angle_alpha   90.00
_cell.angle_beta   90.00
_cell.angle_gamma   90.00
#
_symmetry.space_group_name_H-M   'P 1'
#
loop_
_entity.id
_entity.type
_entity.pdbx_description
1 polymer ?
#
loop_
_entity_poly.entity_id
_entity_poly.type
_entity_poly.pdbx_seq_one_letter_code
_entity_poly.pdbx_strand_id
1 'polypeptide(L)'
;MLGKRHVYCLIIVFLALFSVASPSWANTELKHAERFVDVTDDHWAKNEIEFLAHEQIINGYSVGQISEFRPAQSVTRAEAAKMIVSALGQTEWKEGELPFQDVPP
;
A
#
# COMPACT_ATOMS: atom_id res chain seq x y z
N MET A 1 51.08 -23.60 4.31
CA MET A 1 50.77 -22.25 3.77
C MET A 1 49.88 -22.41 2.56
N LEU A 2 48.56 -22.36 2.73
CA LEU A 2 47.60 -22.55 1.65
C LEU A 2 47.67 -21.32 0.72
N GLY A 3 48.10 -21.52 -0.53
CA GLY A 3 48.44 -20.43 -1.43
C GLY A 3 47.23 -19.56 -1.76
N LYS A 4 47.40 -18.24 -1.77
CA LYS A 4 46.34 -17.23 -2.00
C LYS A 4 45.46 -17.55 -3.23
N ARG A 5 46.01 -18.20 -4.26
CA ARG A 5 45.29 -18.70 -5.45
C ARG A 5 44.20 -19.73 -5.15
N HIS A 6 44.42 -20.62 -4.17
CA HIS A 6 43.41 -21.60 -3.74
C HIS A 6 42.29 -20.92 -2.94
N VAL A 7 42.62 -19.90 -2.15
CA VAL A 7 41.63 -19.08 -1.43
C VAL A 7 40.74 -18.31 -2.42
N TYR A 8 41.31 -17.73 -3.48
CA TYR A 8 40.52 -17.07 -4.53
C TYR A 8 39.62 -18.04 -5.30
N CYS A 9 40.10 -19.25 -5.64
CA CYS A 9 39.23 -20.27 -6.25
C CYS A 9 38.07 -20.67 -5.33
N LEU A 10 38.32 -20.84 -4.03
CA LEU A 10 37.26 -21.20 -3.08
C LEU A 10 36.23 -20.07 -2.91
N ILE A 11 36.65 -18.80 -2.88
CA ILE A 11 35.75 -17.65 -2.81
C ILE A 11 34.92 -17.50 -4.11
N ILE A 12 35.52 -17.69 -5.28
CA ILE A 12 34.83 -17.60 -6.57
C ILE A 12 33.82 -18.74 -6.73
N VAL A 13 34.16 -19.96 -6.31
CA VAL A 13 33.24 -21.10 -6.31
C VAL A 13 32.08 -20.87 -5.32
N PHE A 14 32.34 -20.29 -4.16
CA PHE A 14 31.30 -19.97 -3.16
C PHE A 14 30.34 -18.87 -3.65
N LEU A 15 30.85 -17.84 -4.34
CA LEU A 15 30.05 -16.78 -4.96
C LEU A 15 29.24 -17.28 -6.16
N ALA A 16 29.81 -18.19 -6.96
CA ALA A 16 29.10 -18.79 -8.09
C ALA A 16 27.98 -19.75 -7.65
N LEU A 17 28.18 -20.47 -6.53
CA LEU A 17 27.16 -21.36 -5.95
C LEU A 17 25.99 -20.60 -5.30
N PHE A 18 26.20 -19.34 -4.88
CA PHE A 18 25.11 -18.50 -4.35
C PHE A 18 24.21 -17.90 -5.45
N SER A 19 24.60 -18.00 -6.72
CA SER A 19 23.89 -17.35 -7.84
C SER A 19 22.88 -18.23 -8.60
N VAL A 20 22.71 -19.51 -8.24
CA VAL A 20 21.83 -20.44 -9.02
C VAL A 20 20.65 -20.99 -8.20
N ALA A 21 20.59 -20.69 -6.91
CA ALA A 21 19.37 -20.90 -6.14
C ALA A 21 18.49 -19.67 -6.36
N SER A 22 17.75 -19.62 -7.48
CA SER A 22 16.53 -18.82 -7.55
C SER A 22 15.67 -19.34 -6.41
N PRO A 23 15.57 -18.61 -5.30
CA PRO A 23 14.81 -19.13 -4.20
C PRO A 23 13.36 -19.16 -4.67
N SER A 24 12.65 -20.25 -4.41
CA SER A 24 11.23 -20.36 -4.76
C SER A 24 10.35 -19.28 -4.07
N TRP A 25 10.93 -18.44 -3.21
CA TRP A 25 10.32 -17.24 -2.64
C TRP A 25 10.46 -15.97 -3.50
N ALA A 26 11.28 -15.97 -4.57
CA ALA A 26 11.45 -14.81 -5.46
C ALA A 26 10.25 -14.58 -6.39
N ASN A 27 9.38 -15.58 -6.52
CA ASN A 27 8.14 -15.53 -7.29
C ASN A 27 6.99 -16.05 -6.41
N THR A 28 6.85 -15.45 -5.23
CA THR A 28 5.53 -15.35 -4.62
C THR A 28 4.75 -14.38 -5.50
N GLU A 29 3.83 -14.91 -6.32
CA GLU A 29 2.76 -14.09 -6.86
C GLU A 29 2.16 -13.35 -5.66
N LEU A 30 2.34 -12.03 -5.59
CA LEU A 30 1.74 -11.25 -4.52
C LEU A 30 0.24 -11.33 -4.78
N LYS A 31 -0.41 -12.35 -4.20
CA LYS A 31 -1.84 -12.34 -3.97
C LYS A 31 -2.07 -11.00 -3.30
N HIS A 32 -2.74 -10.07 -3.99
CA HIS A 32 -2.99 -8.74 -3.46
C HIS A 32 -3.62 -8.96 -2.10
N ALA A 33 -2.88 -8.67 -1.03
CA ALA A 33 -3.37 -8.93 0.31
C ALA A 33 -4.66 -8.11 0.42
N GLU A 34 -5.77 -8.78 0.72
CA GLU A 34 -7.07 -8.11 0.90
C GLU A 34 -6.85 -6.95 1.88
N ARG A 35 -6.95 -5.73 1.35
CA ARG A 35 -6.58 -4.53 2.10
C ARG A 35 -7.55 -4.27 3.23
N PHE A 36 -8.83 -4.60 3.03
CA PHE A 36 -9.92 -4.34 3.96
C PHE A 36 -10.59 -5.65 4.35
N VAL A 37 -10.67 -5.93 5.66
CA VAL A 37 -11.18 -7.21 6.18
C VAL A 37 -12.70 -7.37 6.04
N ASP A 38 -13.41 -6.28 5.74
CA ASP A 38 -14.87 -6.19 5.65
C ASP A 38 -15.35 -5.97 4.21
N VAL A 39 -14.48 -6.19 3.22
CA VAL A 39 -14.81 -6.20 1.79
C VAL A 39 -14.52 -7.58 1.24
N THR A 40 -15.57 -8.38 1.08
CA THR A 40 -15.46 -9.76 0.58
C THR A 40 -15.09 -9.80 -0.90
N ASP A 41 -14.53 -10.92 -1.35
CA ASP A 41 -14.15 -11.18 -2.76
C ASP A 41 -15.29 -10.96 -3.76
N ASP A 42 -16.53 -11.20 -3.35
CA ASP A 42 -17.75 -11.07 -4.16
C ASP A 42 -18.46 -9.71 -3.99
N HIS A 43 -17.89 -8.79 -3.19
CA HIS A 43 -18.46 -7.46 -3.03
C HIS A 43 -18.43 -6.70 -4.36
N TRP A 44 -19.60 -6.22 -4.80
CA TRP A 44 -19.79 -5.62 -6.13
C TRP A 44 -18.83 -4.46 -6.45
N ALA A 45 -18.40 -3.71 -5.42
CA ALA A 45 -17.49 -2.57 -5.55
C ALA A 45 -16.03 -2.90 -5.19
N LYS A 46 -15.67 -4.17 -5.01
CA LYS A 46 -14.35 -4.57 -4.51
C LYS A 46 -13.23 -3.96 -5.34
N ASN A 47 -13.31 -4.08 -6.66
CA ASN A 47 -12.27 -3.60 -7.57
C ASN A 47 -12.10 -2.08 -7.49
N GLU A 48 -13.20 -1.34 -7.40
CA GLU A 48 -13.21 0.12 -7.27
C GLU A 48 -12.61 0.56 -5.93
N ILE A 49 -12.95 -0.13 -4.85
CA ILE A 49 -12.40 0.11 -3.51
C ILE A 49 -10.89 -0.14 -3.52
N GLU A 50 -10.45 -1.27 -4.07
CA GLU A 50 -9.02 -1.61 -4.16
C GLU A 50 -8.25 -0.62 -5.03
N PHE A 51 -8.82 -0.20 -6.16
CA PHE A 51 -8.26 0.82 -7.03
C PHE A 51 -8.09 2.15 -6.30
N LEU A 52 -9.14 2.68 -5.69
CA LEU A 52 -9.07 3.96 -4.97
C LEU A 52 -8.09 3.90 -3.80
N ALA A 53 -7.96 2.75 -3.15
CA ALA A 53 -7.00 2.55 -2.07
C ALA A 53 -5.56 2.42 -2.58
N HIS A 54 -5.36 1.82 -3.76
CA HIS A 54 -4.06 1.79 -4.44
C HIS A 54 -3.60 3.20 -4.83
N GLU A 55 -4.52 4.02 -5.35
CA GLU A 55 -4.28 5.43 -5.68
C GLU A 55 -4.19 6.35 -4.45
N GLN A 56 -4.24 5.80 -3.23
CA GLN A 56 -4.17 6.54 -1.96
C GLN A 56 -5.29 7.59 -1.78
N ILE A 57 -6.42 7.42 -2.48
CA ILE A 57 -7.61 8.28 -2.37
C ILE A 57 -8.41 7.90 -1.12
N ILE A 58 -8.48 6.59 -0.80
CA ILE A 58 -9.10 6.06 0.42
C ILE A 58 -8.10 5.22 1.21
N ASN A 59 -8.18 5.30 2.54
CA ASN A 59 -7.26 4.57 3.44
C ASN A 59 -8.00 3.55 4.34
N GLY A 60 -9.33 3.65 4.42
CA GLY A 60 -10.13 2.92 5.42
C GLY A 60 -9.87 3.40 6.86
N TYR A 61 -10.33 2.59 7.80
CA TYR A 61 -10.26 2.82 9.24
C TYR A 61 -9.34 1.76 9.86
N SER A 62 -8.28 2.19 10.52
CA SER A 62 -7.38 1.29 11.24
C SER A 62 -8.01 0.90 12.58
N VAL A 63 -8.26 -0.38 12.79
CA VAL A 63 -8.75 -0.94 14.06
C VAL A 63 -7.69 -1.91 14.58
N GLY A 64 -6.74 -1.40 15.36
CA GLY A 64 -5.57 -2.19 15.76
C GLY A 64 -4.68 -2.51 14.56
N GLN A 65 -4.53 -3.79 14.22
CA GLN A 65 -3.70 -4.27 13.11
C GLN A 65 -4.50 -4.60 11.84
N ILE A 66 -5.82 -4.43 11.87
CA ILE A 66 -6.71 -4.63 10.72
C ILE A 66 -7.17 -3.28 10.15
N SER A 67 -7.47 -3.27 8.86
CA SER A 67 -8.07 -2.12 8.19
C SER A 67 -9.48 -2.49 7.72
N GLU A 68 -10.44 -1.61 7.97
CA GLU A 68 -11.84 -1.73 7.55
C GLU A 68 -12.18 -0.63 6.54
N PHE A 69 -12.98 -0.93 5.51
CA PHE A 69 -13.52 0.07 4.57
C PHE A 69 -14.88 0.62 5.02
N ARG A 70 -15.71 -0.23 5.63
CA ARG A 70 -17.08 0.01 6.10
C ARG A 70 -18.06 0.37 4.96
N PRO A 71 -18.29 -0.54 4.00
CA PRO A 71 -19.05 -0.25 2.78
C PRO A 71 -20.51 0.19 3.01
N ALA A 72 -21.11 -0.18 4.14
CA ALA A 72 -22.47 0.21 4.52
C ALA A 72 -22.54 1.52 5.32
N GLN A 73 -21.41 2.09 5.72
CA GLN A 73 -21.36 3.33 6.48
C GLN A 73 -21.48 4.53 5.54
N SER A 74 -22.39 5.45 5.86
CA SER A 74 -22.49 6.72 5.13
C SER A 74 -21.23 7.56 5.32
N VAL A 75 -20.76 8.14 4.22
CA VAL A 75 -19.65 9.11 4.25
C VAL A 75 -20.13 10.47 4.73
N THR A 76 -19.28 11.17 5.48
CA THR A 76 -19.51 12.58 5.85
C THR A 76 -19.16 13.52 4.69
N ARG A 77 -19.63 14.77 4.76
CA ARG A 77 -19.27 15.82 3.80
C ARG A 77 -17.76 16.06 3.75
N ALA A 78 -17.08 16.01 4.90
CA ALA A 78 -15.64 16.21 5.00
C ALA A 78 -14.85 15.05 4.36
N GLU A 79 -15.25 13.80 4.60
CA GLU A 79 -14.63 12.63 3.95
C GLU A 79 -14.86 12.64 2.44
N ALA A 80 -16.06 12.99 1.98
CA ALA A 80 -16.34 13.16 0.55
C ALA A 80 -15.47 14.24 -0.09
N ALA A 81 -15.35 15.41 0.54
CA ALA A 81 -14.47 16.48 0.07
C ALA A 81 -13.01 16.02 0.01
N LYS A 82 -12.52 15.30 1.04
CA LYS A 82 -11.17 14.72 1.06
C LYS A 82 -10.94 13.79 -0.13
N MET A 83 -11.86 12.87 -0.40
CA MET A 83 -11.72 11.95 -1.55
C MET A 83 -11.61 12.70 -2.88
N ILE A 84 -12.42 13.75 -3.08
CA ILE A 84 -12.38 14.58 -4.30
C ILE A 84 -11.03 15.30 -4.42
N VAL A 85 -10.58 15.97 -3.36
CA VAL A 85 -9.30 16.72 -3.34
C VAL A 85 -8.12 15.78 -3.60
N SER A 86 -8.10 14.60 -2.96
CA SER A 86 -7.08 13.57 -3.19
C SER A 86 -7.09 13.07 -4.63
N ALA A 87 -8.28 12.78 -5.20
CA ALA A 87 -8.41 12.32 -6.58
C ALA A 87 -7.95 13.36 -7.62
N LEU A 88 -8.06 14.65 -7.28
CA LEU A 88 -7.54 15.75 -8.11
C LEU A 88 -6.03 15.97 -7.93
N GLY A 89 -5.35 15.23 -7.05
CA GLY A 89 -3.94 15.41 -6.73
C GLY A 89 -3.65 16.78 -6.09
N GLN A 90 -4.65 17.40 -5.47
CA GLN A 90 -4.49 18.71 -4.85
C GLN A 90 -3.82 18.56 -3.49
N THR A 91 -2.56 18.98 -3.41
CA THR A 91 -1.77 18.99 -2.17
C THR A 91 -1.53 20.40 -1.64
N GLU A 92 -2.00 21.42 -2.37
CA GLU A 92 -1.79 22.82 -2.01
C GLU A 92 -2.82 23.26 -0.97
N TRP A 93 -2.34 23.55 0.23
CA TRP A 93 -3.13 24.26 1.23
C TRP A 93 -3.07 25.75 0.95
N LYS A 94 -4.21 26.36 0.64
CA LYS A 94 -4.31 27.81 0.52
C LYS A 94 -4.72 28.39 1.86
N GLU A 95 -3.78 29.07 2.51
CA GLU A 95 -4.05 29.83 3.73
C GLU A 95 -5.04 30.98 3.43
N GLY A 96 -6.01 31.18 4.32
CA GLY A 96 -7.01 32.24 4.21
C GLY A 96 -8.17 32.03 5.17
N GLU A 97 -8.93 33.10 5.45
CA GLU A 97 -10.17 33.00 6.21
C GLU A 97 -11.22 32.27 5.38
N LEU A 98 -11.71 31.13 5.87
CA LEU A 98 -12.82 30.42 5.27
C LEU A 98 -14.14 31.13 5.64
N PRO A 99 -15.08 31.28 4.68
CA PRO A 99 -16.39 31.89 4.97
C PRO A 99 -17.32 30.96 5.76
N PHE A 100 -16.83 29.80 6.21
CA PHE A 100 -17.63 28.75 6.83
C PHE A 100 -17.41 28.74 8.34
N GLN A 101 -18.46 29.06 9.11
CA GLN A 101 -18.41 29.13 10.57
C GLN A 101 -18.21 27.76 11.23
N ASP A 102 -18.67 26.70 10.59
CA ASP A 102 -18.67 25.32 11.09
C ASP A 102 -17.42 24.53 10.68
N VAL A 103 -16.45 25.18 10.03
CA VAL A 103 -15.16 24.59 9.68
C VAL A 103 -14.10 25.18 10.63
N PRO A 104 -13.60 24.40 11.61
CA PRO A 104 -12.52 24.84 12.48
C PRO A 104 -11.24 25.13 11.68
N PRO A 105 -10.38 26.05 12.16
CA PRO A 105 -9.07 26.32 11.56
C PRO A 105 -8.10 25.14 11.66
#